data_AF-A0A0L0HBE2-F1
#
_entry.id   AF-A0A0L0HBE2-F1
#
_cell.length_a   1.000
_cell.length_b   1.000
_cell.length_c   1.000
_cell.angle_alpha   90.00
_cell.angle_beta   90.00
_cell.angle_gamma   90.00
#
_symmetry.space_group_name_H-M   'P 1'
#
loop_
_entity.id
_entity.type
_entity.pdbx_description
1 polymer ?
#
loop_
_entity_poly.entity_id
_entity_poly.type
_entity_poly.pdbx_seq_one_letter_code
_entity_poly.pdbx_strand_id
1 'polypeptide(L)'
;MPPKKKQKLEKLDKPTLHTCNKTSFAKAFLPNYHQRLLDYITIIHQLTNHASHALKFYILSAPTFTVNEETIEAILYLLNKGEAWHPRKEAKKAWRDCLLPYVQWYCQIIGFAHPNLQGEQQSVNYLTASMMMNLKVNVQEHFMQMLLQYINLWLDVKGQKQ
;
A
#
# COMPACT_ATOMS: atom_id res chain seq x y z
N MET A 1 51.52 -25.90 -54.21
CA MET A 1 50.37 -26.36 -53.38
C MET A 1 49.71 -25.14 -52.76
N PRO A 2 48.46 -24.80 -53.14
CA PRO A 2 47.73 -23.71 -52.51
C PRO A 2 46.95 -24.21 -51.28
N PRO A 3 46.85 -23.44 -50.17
CA PRO A 3 46.05 -23.87 -49.03
C PRO A 3 44.56 -23.69 -49.34
N LYS A 4 43.84 -24.80 -49.15
CA LYS A 4 42.38 -24.93 -49.30
C LYS A 4 41.64 -23.92 -48.40
N LYS A 5 40.74 -23.13 -49.00
CA LYS A 5 39.69 -22.36 -48.33
C LYS A 5 38.92 -23.29 -47.38
N LYS A 6 38.91 -22.99 -46.08
CA LYS A 6 37.98 -23.61 -45.13
C LYS A 6 36.62 -22.92 -45.27
N GLN A 7 35.65 -23.70 -45.77
CA GLN A 7 34.23 -23.36 -45.79
C GLN A 7 33.73 -23.00 -44.40
N LYS A 8 33.00 -21.89 -44.33
CA LYS A 8 32.22 -21.42 -43.20
C LYS A 8 31.02 -22.36 -43.06
N LEU A 9 31.01 -23.23 -42.06
CA LEU A 9 29.84 -24.04 -41.70
C LEU A 9 29.01 -23.24 -40.71
N GLU A 10 27.92 -22.64 -41.20
CA GLU A 10 26.86 -22.05 -40.40
C GLU A 10 26.33 -23.10 -39.43
N LYS A 11 26.55 -22.88 -38.13
CA LYS A 11 25.90 -23.67 -37.08
C LYS A 11 24.51 -23.07 -36.87
N LEU A 12 23.56 -23.72 -37.53
CA LEU A 12 22.14 -23.86 -37.22
C LEU A 12 21.75 -23.32 -35.84
N ASP A 13 20.88 -22.31 -35.84
CA ASP A 13 20.24 -21.71 -34.68
C ASP A 13 19.69 -22.79 -33.74
N LYS A 14 20.31 -22.91 -32.57
CA LYS A 14 19.62 -23.55 -31.45
C LYS A 14 18.46 -22.65 -31.09
N PRO A 15 17.20 -23.14 -31.02
CA PRO A 15 16.17 -22.38 -30.36
C PRO A 15 16.61 -22.28 -28.91
N THR A 16 17.04 -21.09 -28.50
CA THR A 16 17.24 -20.73 -27.11
C THR A 16 15.86 -20.89 -26.48
N LEU A 17 15.60 -22.05 -25.91
CA LEU A 17 14.40 -22.31 -25.15
C LEU A 17 14.49 -21.33 -23.97
N HIS A 18 13.85 -20.17 -24.11
CA HIS A 18 13.67 -19.24 -23.01
C HIS A 18 12.98 -20.04 -21.92
N THR A 19 13.76 -20.51 -20.95
CA THR A 19 13.25 -20.94 -19.65
C THR A 19 12.72 -19.69 -19.00
N CYS A 20 11.55 -19.25 -19.45
CA CYS A 20 10.68 -18.39 -18.69
C CYS A 20 10.54 -19.11 -17.35
N ASN A 21 11.02 -18.50 -16.27
CA ASN A 21 10.80 -18.95 -14.90
C ASN A 21 9.31 -18.83 -14.56
N LYS A 22 8.44 -19.48 -15.35
CA LYS A 22 7.12 -19.89 -14.93
C LYS A 22 7.42 -20.92 -13.85
N THR A 23 7.46 -20.47 -12.60
CA THR A 23 7.14 -21.32 -11.46
C THR A 23 5.98 -22.18 -11.93
N SER A 24 6.18 -23.49 -12.07
CA SER A 24 5.13 -24.34 -12.61
C SER A 24 3.87 -24.09 -11.80
N PHE A 25 2.70 -24.03 -12.45
CA PHE A 25 1.45 -23.77 -11.74
C PHE A 25 1.29 -24.69 -10.53
N ALA A 26 1.76 -25.94 -10.64
CA ALA A 26 1.88 -26.91 -9.55
C ALA A 26 2.80 -26.47 -8.37
N LYS A 27 3.92 -25.78 -8.63
CA LYS A 27 4.75 -25.13 -7.60
C LYS A 27 4.08 -23.90 -6.97
N ALA A 28 3.07 -23.30 -7.61
CA ALA A 28 2.27 -22.28 -6.93
C ALA A 28 1.38 -22.91 -5.84
N PHE A 29 0.91 -24.14 -6.04
CA PHE A 29 0.16 -24.95 -5.06
C PHE A 29 1.06 -25.81 -4.15
N LEU A 30 2.28 -25.34 -3.84
CA LEU A 30 3.17 -26.02 -2.89
C LEU A 30 2.44 -26.31 -1.55
N PRO A 31 2.92 -27.30 -0.78
CA PRO A 31 2.47 -27.50 0.59
C PRO A 31 2.49 -26.18 1.35
N ASN A 32 1.44 -25.90 2.12
CA ASN A 32 1.20 -24.65 2.84
C ASN A 32 0.74 -23.44 2.00
N TYR A 33 0.35 -23.63 0.72
CA TYR A 33 -0.24 -22.54 -0.09
C TYR A 33 -1.44 -21.87 0.62
N HIS A 34 -2.35 -22.69 1.16
CA HIS A 34 -3.52 -22.20 1.88
C HIS A 34 -3.14 -21.35 3.09
N GLN A 35 -2.20 -21.83 3.92
CA GLN A 35 -1.73 -21.08 5.08
C GLN A 35 -1.05 -19.78 4.66
N ARG A 36 -0.18 -19.81 3.66
CA ARG A 36 0.49 -18.60 3.13
C ARG A 36 -0.51 -17.57 2.61
N LEU A 37 -1.61 -18.03 1.99
CA LEU A 37 -2.68 -17.15 1.53
C LEU A 37 -3.43 -16.53 2.72
N LEU A 38 -3.77 -17.34 3.74
CA LEU A 38 -4.40 -16.85 4.96
C LEU A 38 -3.50 -15.86 5.71
N ASP A 39 -2.20 -16.15 5.82
CA ASP A 39 -1.21 -15.27 6.45
C ASP A 39 -1.12 -13.96 5.68
N TYR A 40 -1.06 -14.02 4.35
CA TYR A 40 -1.05 -12.84 3.50
C TYR A 40 -2.31 -11.98 3.70
N ILE A 41 -3.50 -12.58 3.64
CA ILE A 41 -4.77 -11.88 3.87
C ILE A 41 -4.78 -11.24 5.27
N THR A 42 -4.33 -11.97 6.28
CA THR A 42 -4.26 -11.50 7.67
C THR A 42 -3.32 -10.30 7.80
N ILE A 43 -2.13 -10.36 7.21
CA ILE A 43 -1.14 -9.27 7.20
C ILE A 43 -1.73 -8.04 6.50
N ILE A 44 -2.35 -8.20 5.32
CA ILE A 44 -2.96 -7.09 4.58
C ILE A 44 -4.10 -6.46 5.39
N HIS A 45 -4.93 -7.27 6.04
CA HIS A 45 -6.01 -6.77 6.88
C HIS A 45 -5.47 -5.98 8.09
N GLN A 46 -4.47 -6.52 8.78
CA GLN A 46 -3.80 -5.84 9.89
C GLN A 46 -3.15 -4.52 9.44
N LEU A 47 -2.39 -4.53 8.33
CA LEU A 47 -1.76 -3.33 7.79
C LEU A 47 -2.81 -2.24 7.51
N THR A 48 -3.96 -2.59 6.94
CA THR A 48 -5.05 -1.64 6.67
C THR A 48 -5.60 -1.02 7.95
N ASN A 49 -5.90 -1.85 8.95
CA ASN A 49 -6.45 -1.39 10.23
C ASN A 49 -5.45 -0.49 10.96
N HIS A 50 -4.20 -0.94 11.08
CA HIS A 50 -3.16 -0.18 11.78
C HIS A 50 -2.73 1.07 11.00
N ALA A 51 -2.76 1.08 9.67
CA ALA A 51 -2.53 2.29 8.89
C ALA A 51 -3.62 3.33 9.13
N SER A 52 -4.88 2.90 9.24
CA SER A 52 -6.00 3.80 9.56
C SER A 52 -5.84 4.42 10.95
N HIS A 53 -5.39 3.64 11.94
CA HIS A 53 -5.12 4.14 13.29
C HIS A 53 -3.88 5.03 13.35
N ALA A 54 -2.77 4.64 12.71
CA ALA A 54 -1.55 5.43 12.64
C ALA A 54 -1.79 6.77 11.95
N LEU A 55 -2.62 6.80 10.90
CA LEU A 55 -3.03 8.03 10.24
C LEU A 55 -3.83 8.94 11.17
N LYS A 56 -4.83 8.42 11.89
CA LYS A 56 -5.58 9.19 12.90
C LYS A 56 -4.66 9.72 13.99
N PHE A 57 -3.76 8.88 14.49
CA PHE A 57 -2.78 9.24 15.50
C PHE A 57 -1.88 10.39 15.03
N TYR A 58 -1.42 10.33 13.78
CA TYR A 58 -0.61 11.38 13.17
C TYR A 58 -1.39 12.69 13.01
N ILE A 59 -2.63 12.65 12.49
CA ILE A 59 -3.48 13.86 12.34
C ILE A 59 -3.72 14.54 13.70
N LEU A 60 -3.99 13.76 14.75
CA LEU A 60 -4.17 14.28 16.11
C LEU A 60 -2.88 14.87 16.69
N SER A 61 -1.71 14.40 16.24
CA SER A 61 -0.41 14.88 16.67
C SER A 61 0.11 16.06 15.84
N ALA A 62 -0.38 16.22 14.60
CA ALA A 62 0.05 17.22 13.62
C ALA A 62 -1.16 17.87 12.91
N PRO A 63 -1.86 18.82 13.55
CA PRO A 63 -3.19 19.28 13.12
C PRO A 63 -3.22 20.10 11.82
N THR A 64 -2.07 20.58 11.33
CA THR A 64 -1.97 21.35 10.06
C THR A 64 -1.79 20.47 8.82
N PHE A 65 -1.91 19.16 8.97
CA PHE A 65 -1.54 18.21 7.93
C PHE A 65 -2.71 17.82 7.01
N THR A 66 -2.49 17.90 5.69
CA THR A 66 -3.43 17.42 4.68
C THR A 66 -3.08 15.99 4.25
N VAL A 67 -4.00 15.06 4.46
CA VAL A 67 -3.84 13.66 4.04
C VAL A 67 -3.91 13.52 2.53
N ASN A 68 -2.92 12.82 1.96
CA ASN A 68 -2.89 12.45 0.55
C ASN A 68 -2.43 11.00 0.36
N GLU A 69 -2.44 10.52 -0.89
CA GLU A 69 -2.04 9.15 -1.24
C GLU A 69 -0.59 8.84 -0.84
N GLU A 70 0.33 9.79 -1.00
CA GLU A 70 1.74 9.59 -0.64
C GLU A 70 1.94 9.39 0.87
N THR A 71 1.12 10.07 1.68
CA THR A 71 1.12 9.91 3.14
C THR A 71 0.67 8.51 3.52
N ILE A 72 -0.45 8.04 2.95
CA ILE A 72 -1.01 6.72 3.22
C ILE A 72 -0.03 5.64 2.77
N GLU A 73 0.55 5.80 1.57
CA GLU A 73 1.56 4.89 1.04
C GLU A 73 2.77 4.80 1.98
N ALA A 74 3.28 5.95 2.45
CA ALA A 74 4.41 5.99 3.37
C ALA A 74 4.11 5.33 4.72
N ILE A 75 2.93 5.57 5.30
CA ILE A 75 2.50 4.90 6.55
C ILE A 75 2.44 3.38 6.35
N LEU A 76 1.88 2.90 5.24
CA LEU A 76 1.81 1.47 4.95
C LEU A 76 3.21 0.83 4.84
N TYR A 77 4.15 1.50 4.17
CA TYR A 77 5.53 1.01 4.09
C TYR A 77 6.25 1.04 5.43
N LEU A 78 6.09 2.10 6.21
CA LEU A 78 6.68 2.22 7.55
C LEU A 78 6.10 1.19 8.51
N LEU A 79 4.80 0.89 8.44
CA LEU A 79 4.21 -0.20 9.22
C LEU A 79 4.74 -1.56 8.75
N ASN A 80 4.90 -1.78 7.44
CA ASN A 80 5.40 -3.05 6.94
C ASN A 80 6.88 -3.31 7.30
N LYS A 81 7.75 -2.29 7.16
CA LYS A 81 9.21 -2.45 7.20
C LYS A 81 9.93 -1.64 8.27
N GLY A 82 9.24 -0.73 8.95
CA GLY A 82 9.86 0.20 9.91
C GLY A 82 11.00 1.00 9.26
N GLU A 83 12.08 1.16 10.01
CA GLU A 83 13.29 1.85 9.55
C GLU A 83 13.91 1.25 8.30
N ALA A 84 13.71 -0.05 8.05
CA ALA A 84 14.26 -0.76 6.91
C ALA A 84 13.66 -0.30 5.57
N TRP A 85 12.54 0.43 5.58
CA TRP A 85 12.05 1.08 4.38
C TRP A 85 12.94 2.25 3.97
N HIS A 86 13.62 2.12 2.83
CA HIS A 86 14.51 3.15 2.28
C HIS A 86 14.08 3.52 0.85
N PRO A 87 13.16 4.49 0.68
CA PRO A 87 12.70 4.88 -0.64
C PRO A 87 13.79 5.60 -1.43
N ARG A 88 13.83 5.36 -2.75
CA ARG A 88 14.83 5.97 -3.64
C ARG A 88 14.46 7.40 -4.06
N LYS A 89 13.17 7.70 -4.20
CA LYS A 89 12.67 9.01 -4.66
C LYS A 89 12.72 10.02 -3.51
N GLU A 90 13.25 11.22 -3.76
CA GLU A 90 13.40 12.28 -2.75
C GLU A 90 12.08 12.64 -2.07
N ALA A 91 10.99 12.80 -2.83
CA ALA A 91 9.67 13.07 -2.25
C ALA A 91 9.24 12.00 -1.23
N LYS A 92 9.53 10.73 -1.51
CA LYS A 92 9.23 9.63 -0.58
C LYS A 92 10.17 9.59 0.62
N LYS A 93 11.42 10.06 0.48
CA LYS A 93 12.34 10.22 1.62
C LYS A 93 11.84 11.31 2.57
N ALA A 94 11.40 12.45 2.04
CA ALA A 94 10.80 13.51 2.85
C ALA A 94 9.59 12.98 3.64
N TRP A 95 8.71 12.20 3.01
CA TRP A 95 7.61 11.54 3.69
C TRP A 95 8.06 10.56 4.76
N ARG A 96 9.04 9.71 4.46
CA ARG A 96 9.62 8.79 5.43
C ARG A 96 10.13 9.56 6.65
N ASP A 97 10.97 10.57 6.45
CA ASP A 97 11.63 11.27 7.55
C ASP A 97 10.63 12.06 8.39
N CYS A 98 9.57 12.58 7.77
CA CYS A 98 8.46 13.23 8.45
C CYS A 98 7.62 12.25 9.29
N LEU A 99 7.27 11.09 8.74
CA LEU A 99 6.30 10.16 9.33
C LEU A 99 6.93 9.10 10.25
N LEU A 100 8.19 8.74 10.03
CA LEU A 100 8.91 7.72 10.80
C LEU A 100 8.79 7.91 12.32
N PRO A 101 9.06 9.09 12.92
CA PRO A 101 8.95 9.24 14.37
C PRO A 101 7.54 8.96 14.91
N TYR A 102 6.50 9.36 14.17
CA TYR A 102 5.10 9.14 14.56
C TYR A 102 4.69 7.68 14.42
N VAL A 103 5.09 7.02 13.33
CA VAL A 103 4.79 5.58 13.14
C VAL A 103 5.54 4.74 14.18
N GLN A 104 6.80 5.07 14.49
CA GLN A 104 7.55 4.40 15.55
C GLN A 104 6.87 4.56 16.91
N TRP A 105 6.47 5.79 17.25
CA TRP A 105 5.79 6.06 18.50
C TRP A 105 4.46 5.31 18.61
N TYR A 106 3.67 5.30 17.53
CA TYR A 106 2.46 4.49 17.44
C TYR A 106 2.73 2.99 17.64
N CYS A 107 3.74 2.44 16.95
CA CYS A 107 4.11 1.03 17.09
C CYS A 107 4.53 0.68 18.52
N GLN A 108 5.27 1.57 19.20
CA GLN A 108 5.67 1.39 20.59
C GLN A 108 4.47 1.37 21.55
N ILE A 109 3.52 2.28 21.39
CA ILE A 109 2.31 2.34 22.25
C ILE A 109 1.45 1.09 22.06
N ILE A 110 1.25 0.66 20.82
CA ILE A 110 0.32 -0.42 20.48
C ILE A 110 0.99 -1.80 20.53
N GLY A 111 2.31 -1.87 20.62
CA GLY A 111 3.05 -3.13 20.50
C GLY A 111 2.96 -3.74 19.10
N PHE A 112 2.88 -2.90 18.05
CA PHE A 112 2.75 -3.37 16.68
C PHE A 112 4.09 -3.88 16.15
N ALA A 113 4.11 -5.13 15.68
CA ALA A 113 5.29 -5.75 15.07
C ALA A 113 5.24 -5.64 13.54
N HIS A 114 6.36 -5.23 12.94
CA HIS A 114 6.49 -5.07 11.49
C HIS A 114 6.40 -6.44 10.78
N PRO A 115 5.39 -6.68 9.91
CA PRO A 115 5.20 -7.99 9.26
C PRO A 115 6.23 -8.30 8.18
N ASN A 116 6.96 -7.30 7.67
CA ASN A 116 8.02 -7.44 6.66
C ASN A 116 7.61 -8.27 5.43
N LEU A 117 6.40 -8.01 4.93
CA LEU A 117 5.88 -8.63 3.72
C LEU A 117 6.79 -8.27 2.53
N GLN A 118 7.17 -9.30 1.77
CA GLN A 118 8.00 -9.18 0.57
C GLN A 118 7.13 -9.09 -0.69
N GLY A 119 7.57 -8.32 -1.68
CA GLY A 119 6.80 -8.13 -2.92
C GLY A 119 5.51 -7.33 -2.69
N GLU A 120 5.51 -6.53 -1.63
CA GLU A 120 4.36 -5.85 -1.06
C GLU A 120 3.80 -4.72 -1.93
N GLN A 121 4.54 -4.24 -2.94
CA GLN A 121 4.19 -3.04 -3.71
C GLN A 121 2.76 -3.07 -4.26
N GLN A 122 2.30 -4.20 -4.79
CA GLN A 122 0.93 -4.31 -5.32
C GLN A 122 -0.12 -4.19 -4.21
N SER A 123 0.14 -4.83 -3.07
CA SER A 123 -0.74 -4.76 -1.90
C SER A 123 -0.80 -3.35 -1.32
N VAL A 124 0.36 -2.69 -1.17
CA VAL A 124 0.44 -1.32 -0.67
C VAL A 124 -0.28 -0.38 -1.63
N ASN A 125 -0.09 -0.51 -2.94
CA ASN A 125 -0.81 0.32 -3.92
C ASN A 125 -2.33 0.15 -3.81
N TYR A 126 -2.80 -1.10 -3.71
CA TYR A 126 -4.22 -1.38 -3.53
C TYR A 126 -4.76 -0.78 -2.23
N LEU A 127 -4.04 -0.95 -1.12
CA LEU A 127 -4.44 -0.41 0.18
C LEU A 127 -4.44 1.12 0.18
N THR A 128 -3.44 1.76 -0.41
CA THR A 128 -3.40 3.22 -0.57
C THR A 128 -4.64 3.73 -1.30
N ALA A 129 -4.97 3.13 -2.45
CA ALA A 129 -6.15 3.52 -3.23
C ALA A 129 -7.45 3.28 -2.45
N SER A 130 -7.57 2.12 -1.80
CA SER A 130 -8.75 1.77 -0.98
C SER A 130 -8.93 2.73 0.18
N MET A 131 -7.87 3.03 0.93
CA MET A 131 -7.92 3.96 2.05
C MET A 131 -8.22 5.38 1.59
N MET A 132 -7.64 5.84 0.47
CA MET A 132 -7.93 7.17 -0.09
C MET A 132 -9.39 7.28 -0.54
N MET A 133 -9.92 6.23 -1.18
CA MET A 133 -11.33 6.16 -1.57
C MET A 133 -12.24 6.18 -0.35
N ASN A 134 -11.95 5.37 0.68
CA ASN A 134 -12.72 5.35 1.91
C ASN A 134 -12.69 6.70 2.63
N LEU A 135 -11.54 7.39 2.66
CA LEU A 135 -11.45 8.74 3.22
C LEU A 135 -12.30 9.74 2.42
N LYS A 136 -12.22 9.71 1.10
CA LYS A 136 -13.04 10.58 0.23
C LYS A 136 -14.53 10.32 0.42
N VAL A 137 -14.95 9.06 0.39
CA VAL A 137 -16.35 8.66 0.57
C VAL A 137 -16.81 9.03 1.98
N ASN A 138 -16.03 8.73 3.03
CA ASN A 138 -16.38 9.12 4.39
C ASN A 138 -16.51 10.63 4.53
N VAL A 139 -15.58 11.42 3.99
CA VAL A 139 -15.70 12.88 4.01
C VAL A 139 -16.91 13.34 3.21
N GLN A 140 -17.11 12.83 2.00
CA GLN A 140 -18.23 13.21 1.13
C GLN A 140 -19.58 12.86 1.75
N GLU A 141 -19.77 11.61 2.18
CA GLU A 141 -21.02 11.13 2.78
C GLU A 141 -21.28 11.79 4.13
N HIS A 142 -20.28 11.83 5.02
CA HIS A 142 -20.45 12.45 6.33
C HIS A 142 -20.63 13.97 6.23
N PHE A 143 -19.91 14.65 5.33
CA PHE A 143 -20.12 16.07 5.07
C PHE A 143 -21.49 16.32 4.46
N MET A 144 -21.92 15.52 3.47
CA MET A 144 -23.26 15.63 2.89
C MET A 144 -24.35 15.37 3.92
N GLN A 145 -24.20 14.38 4.80
CA GLN A 145 -25.15 14.11 5.88
C GLN A 145 -25.18 15.26 6.89
N MET A 146 -24.03 15.78 7.32
CA MET A 146 -23.96 16.93 8.21
C MET A 146 -24.51 18.21 7.57
N LEU A 147 -24.26 18.41 6.28
CA LEU A 147 -24.79 19.53 5.52
C LEU A 147 -26.31 19.40 5.35
N LEU A 148 -26.82 18.21 5.03
CA LEU A 148 -28.26 17.96 4.99
C LEU A 148 -28.91 18.11 6.36
N GLN A 149 -28.27 17.65 7.44
CA GLN A 149 -28.74 17.90 8.80
C GLN A 149 -28.75 19.39 9.13
N TYR A 150 -27.68 20.11 8.81
CA TYR A 150 -27.59 21.55 9.02
C TYR A 150 -28.65 22.31 8.21
N ILE A 151 -28.80 21.97 6.92
CA ILE A 151 -29.83 22.50 6.03
C ILE A 151 -31.20 22.15 6.60
N ASN A 152 -31.47 20.92 7.02
CA ASN A 152 -32.76 20.57 7.61
C ASN A 152 -33.00 21.21 8.98
N LEU A 153 -31.96 21.53 9.76
CA LEU A 153 -32.08 22.27 11.02
C LEU A 153 -32.34 23.77 10.80
N TRP A 154 -31.78 24.35 9.74
CA TRP A 154 -31.93 25.77 9.39
C TRP A 154 -33.10 26.04 8.45
N LEU A 155 -33.42 25.07 7.59
CA LEU A 155 -34.51 25.05 6.62
C LEU A 155 -35.68 24.15 7.05
N ASP A 156 -35.64 23.48 8.21
CA ASP A 156 -36.81 23.55 9.11
C ASP A 156 -36.98 25.05 9.29
N VAL A 157 -37.80 25.70 8.46
CA VAL A 157 -39.24 25.65 8.70
C VAL A 157 -39.40 25.54 10.22
N LYS A 158 -38.97 26.59 10.91
CA LYS A 158 -39.92 27.34 11.70
C LYS A 158 -41.30 26.97 11.12
N GLY A 159 -41.97 26.05 11.81
CA GLY A 159 -43.33 26.31 12.25
C GLY A 159 -43.33 27.68 12.94
N GLN A 160 -43.06 28.74 12.18
CA GLN A 160 -43.78 29.99 12.20
C GLN A 160 -45.13 29.57 11.65
N LYS A 161 -45.98 29.03 12.54
CA LYS A 161 -46.93 29.87 13.27
C LYS A 161 -47.73 30.67 12.25
N GLN A 162 -48.71 30.03 11.63
CA GLN A 162 -50.13 30.22 11.93
C GLN A 162 -50.95 29.13 11.26
#